data_AF-A0A941UXS6-F1
#
_entry.id   AF-A0A941UXS6-F1
#
_cell.length_a   1.000
_cell.length_b   1.000
_cell.length_c   1.000
_cell.angle_alpha   90.00
_cell.angle_beta   90.00
_cell.angle_gamma   90.00
#
_symmetry.space_group_name_H-M   'P 1'
#
loop_
_entity.id
_entity.type
_entity.pdbx_description
1 polymer ?
#
loop_
_entity_poly.entity_id
_entity_poly.type
_entity_poly.pdbx_seq_one_letter_code
_entity_poly.pdbx_strand_id
1 'polypeptide(L)'
;MQVRYQAALRPDELTIIFAAVGITIRWRNFLRLALGRIAGFLGERIARAVNHSGGCMGVEIERKFLVRGDGWKSSGTSTLLRQGFLSSEPDRVVRVRIEGEAATMTIKGRTVGATRSEWEYPIPLADAQAMLDRLCEQPLIEKYRHRIEHQGMMWEVDEFLGENAGLVVAEIELASEGQPFAKPEWVGDEVTQDGRYANASLVRRPFRQWK
;
A
#
# COMPACT_ATOMS: atom_id res chain seq x y z
N MET A 1 -30.34 -57.13 1.71
CA MET A 1 -29.07 -57.89 1.82
C MET A 1 -27.96 -57.04 1.22
N GLN A 2 -26.72 -57.21 1.69
CA GLN A 2 -25.65 -56.22 1.81
C GLN A 2 -25.07 -55.59 0.52
N VAL A 3 -24.61 -54.34 0.74
CA VAL A 3 -23.54 -53.54 0.11
C VAL A 3 -22.39 -54.32 -0.52
N ARG A 4 -21.88 -53.84 -1.68
CA ARG A 4 -20.44 -53.64 -1.99
C ARG A 4 -20.25 -52.89 -3.33
N TYR A 5 -19.71 -51.68 -3.27
CA TYR A 5 -19.09 -50.98 -4.40
C TYR A 5 -17.57 -51.10 -4.26
N GLN A 6 -16.87 -51.53 -5.33
CA GLN A 6 -15.44 -51.30 -5.49
C GLN A 6 -15.24 -50.27 -6.60
N ALA A 7 -14.79 -49.07 -6.22
CA ALA A 7 -14.28 -48.08 -7.15
C ALA A 7 -12.80 -48.34 -7.39
N ALA A 8 -12.42 -48.61 -8.63
CA ALA A 8 -11.05 -48.51 -9.10
C ALA A 8 -11.00 -47.37 -10.12
N LEU A 9 -10.76 -46.15 -9.64
CA LEU A 9 -10.46 -44.99 -10.47
C LEU A 9 -9.04 -45.17 -11.04
N ARG A 10 -8.94 -45.40 -12.35
CA ARG A 10 -7.70 -45.10 -13.09
C ARG A 10 -7.79 -43.65 -13.57
N PRO A 11 -6.86 -42.76 -13.20
CA PRO A 11 -7.03 -41.31 -13.34
C PRO A 11 -6.70 -40.73 -14.75
N ASP A 12 -6.81 -41.49 -15.83
CA ASP A 12 -6.07 -41.14 -17.05
C ASP A 12 -6.93 -40.83 -18.28
N GLU A 13 -8.25 -41.09 -18.27
CA GLU A 13 -9.06 -40.95 -19.49
C GLU A 13 -10.36 -40.15 -19.24
N LEU A 14 -10.31 -38.85 -19.51
CA LEU A 14 -11.50 -38.02 -19.73
C LEU A 14 -11.86 -38.09 -21.23
N THR A 15 -12.69 -39.07 -21.58
CA THR A 15 -13.26 -39.17 -22.93
C THR A 15 -14.45 -38.22 -23.07
N ILE A 16 -14.24 -37.04 -23.67
CA ILE A 16 -15.33 -36.19 -24.14
C ILE A 16 -15.54 -36.51 -25.62
N ILE A 17 -16.66 -37.17 -25.93
CA ILE A 17 -17.06 -37.53 -27.29
C ILE A 17 -17.71 -36.31 -27.95
N PHE A 18 -17.04 -35.71 -28.92
CA PHE A 18 -17.71 -34.93 -29.96
C PHE A 18 -17.83 -35.79 -31.21
N ALA A 19 -19.08 -35.95 -31.65
CA ALA A 19 -19.41 -36.65 -32.88
C ALA A 19 -18.92 -35.86 -34.10
N ALA A 20 -18.57 -36.62 -35.13
CA ALA A 20 -18.17 -36.23 -36.48
C ALA A 20 -16.67 -35.95 -36.68
N VAL A 21 -16.14 -36.71 -37.64
CA VAL A 21 -14.79 -36.70 -38.21
C VAL A 21 -13.75 -37.50 -37.40
N GLY A 22 -13.70 -38.80 -37.70
CA GLY A 22 -12.69 -39.72 -37.20
C GLY A 22 -11.29 -39.34 -37.66
N ILE A 23 -10.48 -38.82 -36.74
CA ILE A 23 -9.04 -38.71 -36.88
C ILE A 23 -8.43 -39.15 -35.55
N THR A 24 -7.80 -40.32 -35.53
CA THR A 24 -7.07 -40.82 -34.36
C THR A 24 -5.61 -40.38 -34.48
N ILE A 25 -5.20 -39.32 -33.77
CA ILE A 25 -3.80 -38.89 -33.71
C ILE A 25 -3.15 -39.49 -32.45
N ARG A 26 -2.18 -40.40 -32.63
CA ARG A 26 -1.35 -40.93 -31.52
C ARG A 26 -0.25 -39.92 -31.17
N TRP A 27 -0.45 -39.17 -30.10
CA TRP A 27 0.56 -38.27 -29.53
C TRP A 27 1.41 -39.02 -28.49
N ARG A 28 2.61 -39.45 -28.86
CA ARG A 28 3.64 -39.87 -27.89
C ARG A 28 4.80 -38.90 -28.01
N ASN A 29 5.04 -38.13 -26.94
CA ASN A 29 6.18 -37.23 -26.68
C ASN A 29 6.05 -35.72 -26.96
N PHE A 30 4.89 -35.08 -26.78
CA PHE A 30 4.82 -33.60 -26.78
C PHE A 30 4.25 -32.94 -25.52
N LEU A 31 3.88 -33.69 -24.48
CA LEU A 31 3.25 -33.15 -23.27
C LEU A 31 4.15 -33.10 -22.02
N ARG A 32 5.45 -33.43 -22.11
CA ARG A 32 6.38 -33.28 -20.97
C ARG A 32 7.10 -31.94 -20.88
N LEU A 33 7.07 -31.12 -21.94
CA LEU A 33 7.74 -29.80 -21.94
C LEU A 33 6.77 -28.61 -21.72
N ALA A 34 5.47 -28.79 -21.92
CA ALA A 34 4.48 -27.73 -21.72
C ALA A 34 3.87 -27.70 -20.30
N LEU A 35 3.77 -28.84 -19.61
CA LEU A 35 3.16 -28.90 -18.27
C LEU A 35 4.15 -28.63 -17.12
N GLY A 36 5.46 -28.74 -17.35
CA GLY A 36 6.49 -28.33 -16.36
C GLY A 36 6.69 -26.82 -16.26
N ARG A 37 6.39 -26.07 -17.34
CA ARG A 37 6.57 -24.60 -17.38
C ARG A 37 5.38 -23.82 -16.82
N ILE A 38 4.17 -24.39 -16.80
CA ILE A 38 2.99 -23.71 -16.23
C ILE A 38 2.87 -23.99 -14.72
N ALA A 39 3.26 -25.18 -14.25
CA ALA A 39 3.26 -25.50 -12.82
C ALA A 39 4.35 -24.74 -12.03
N GLY A 40 5.53 -24.52 -12.63
CA GLY A 40 6.59 -23.71 -12.01
C GLY A 40 6.26 -22.21 -11.94
N PHE A 41 5.56 -21.69 -12.96
CA PHE A 41 5.26 -20.26 -13.06
C PHE A 41 4.10 -19.80 -12.15
N LEU A 42 3.20 -20.72 -11.77
CA LEU A 42 2.19 -20.45 -10.74
C LEU A 42 2.70 -20.75 -9.32
N GLY A 43 3.55 -21.79 -9.15
CA GLY A 43 4.09 -22.20 -7.85
C GLY A 43 5.00 -21.15 -7.21
N GLU A 44 5.87 -20.49 -8.00
CA GLU A 44 6.76 -19.45 -7.47
C GLU A 44 6.03 -18.14 -7.11
N ARG A 45 4.89 -17.85 -7.77
CA ARG A 45 4.07 -16.67 -7.44
C ARG A 45 3.24 -16.85 -6.17
N ILE A 46 2.84 -18.08 -5.85
CA ILE A 46 2.15 -18.40 -4.59
C ILE A 46 3.17 -18.54 -3.45
N ALA A 47 4.36 -19.10 -3.70
CA ALA A 47 5.41 -19.23 -2.69
C ALA A 47 6.00 -17.87 -2.24
N ARG A 48 5.98 -16.83 -3.09
CA ARG A 48 6.31 -15.46 -2.66
C ARG A 48 5.20 -14.76 -1.88
N ALA A 49 3.95 -15.19 -2.01
CA ALA A 49 2.82 -14.63 -1.26
C ALA A 49 2.73 -15.15 0.19
N VAL A 50 3.50 -16.19 0.53
CA VAL A 50 3.54 -16.79 1.87
C VAL A 50 4.97 -16.80 2.41
N ASN A 51 5.66 -15.67 2.29
CA ASN A 51 6.76 -15.33 3.19
C ASN A 51 6.28 -14.18 4.08
N HIS A 52 5.36 -14.48 4.98
CA HIS A 52 5.16 -13.66 6.17
C HIS A 52 6.38 -13.89 7.07
N SER A 53 7.50 -13.23 6.72
CA SER A 53 8.45 -12.80 7.73
C SER A 53 7.66 -11.94 8.71
N GLY A 54 7.39 -12.50 9.89
CA GLY A 54 6.76 -11.77 10.98
C GLY A 54 7.47 -10.44 11.14
N GLY A 55 6.73 -9.36 10.92
CA GLY A 55 7.23 -8.01 11.14
C GLY A 55 7.69 -7.92 12.59
N CYS A 56 8.98 -7.72 12.80
CA CYS A 56 9.48 -7.40 14.12
C CYS A 56 8.83 -6.08 14.56
N MET A 57 8.49 -5.98 15.85
CA MET A 57 7.95 -4.76 16.44
C MET A 57 9.01 -3.65 16.45
N GLY A 58 9.11 -2.91 15.34
CA GLY A 58 9.65 -1.56 15.35
C GLY A 58 8.52 -0.59 15.65
N VAL A 59 8.67 0.24 16.68
CA VAL A 59 7.85 1.45 16.80
C VAL A 59 8.39 2.41 15.74
N GLU A 60 7.62 2.73 14.71
CA GLU A 60 7.94 3.83 13.80
C GLU A 60 7.89 5.14 14.58
N ILE A 61 8.99 5.90 14.57
CA ILE A 61 9.11 7.17 15.29
C ILE A 61 9.21 8.28 14.26
N GLU A 62 8.14 9.04 14.11
CA GLU A 62 8.04 10.16 13.17
C GLU A 62 7.87 11.46 13.95
N ARG A 63 8.54 12.53 13.50
CA ARG A 63 8.28 13.89 13.98
C ARG A 63 7.78 14.77 12.84
N LYS A 64 6.84 15.65 13.17
CA LYS A 64 6.09 16.46 12.21
C LYS A 64 6.20 17.94 12.52
N PHE A 65 6.45 18.76 11.51
CA PHE A 65 6.71 20.18 11.65
C PHE A 65 5.92 20.99 10.62
N LEU A 66 5.56 22.21 10.98
CA LEU A 66 5.12 23.22 10.02
C LEU A 66 6.31 23.69 9.20
N VAL A 67 6.05 24.10 7.96
CA VAL A 67 7.07 24.66 7.07
C VAL A 67 6.95 26.18 7.01
N ARG A 68 8.09 26.86 6.98
CA ARG A 68 8.22 28.32 6.90
C ARG A 68 8.98 28.72 5.65
N GLY A 69 8.46 29.70 4.92
CA GLY A 69 9.05 30.18 3.67
C GLY A 69 9.07 29.11 2.57
N ASP A 70 9.82 29.38 1.51
CA ASP A 70 9.85 28.59 0.28
C ASP A 70 11.21 27.91 0.01
N GLY A 71 12.15 27.96 0.96
CA GLY A 71 13.50 27.42 0.79
C GLY A 71 13.57 25.90 0.55
N TRP A 72 12.47 25.17 0.74
CA TRP A 72 12.34 23.76 0.45
C TRP A 72 12.01 23.47 -1.03
N LYS A 73 11.41 24.43 -1.75
CA LYS A 73 10.95 24.22 -3.15
C LYS A 73 12.08 24.02 -4.14
N SER A 74 13.28 24.51 -3.85
CA SER A 74 14.46 24.38 -4.71
C SER A 74 15.11 23.00 -4.68
N SER A 75 14.69 22.11 -3.80
CA SER A 75 15.56 21.04 -3.29
C SER A 75 15.27 19.62 -3.82
N GLY A 76 14.55 19.47 -4.94
CA GLY A 76 14.47 18.18 -5.63
C GLY A 76 13.19 17.91 -6.40
N THR A 77 13.06 16.67 -6.87
CA THR A 77 11.87 16.15 -7.56
C THR A 77 10.75 15.87 -6.56
N SER A 78 9.56 16.37 -6.86
CA SER A 78 8.34 16.02 -6.12
C SER A 78 7.63 14.83 -6.74
N THR A 79 7.03 13.99 -5.90
CA THR A 79 6.10 12.94 -6.34
C THR A 79 4.67 13.32 -5.97
N LEU A 80 3.74 13.18 -6.92
CA LEU A 80 2.31 13.35 -6.63
C LEU A 80 1.80 12.14 -5.86
N LEU A 81 1.18 12.39 -4.71
CA LEU A 81 0.51 11.39 -3.90
C LEU A 81 -0.99 11.66 -3.89
N ARG A 82 -1.77 10.59 -4.05
CA ARG A 82 -3.22 10.58 -3.87
C ARG A 82 -3.58 9.44 -2.93
N GLN A 83 -4.32 9.71 -1.87
CA GLN A 83 -4.72 8.69 -0.92
C GLN A 83 -6.13 8.93 -0.37
N GLY A 84 -6.77 7.84 0.05
CA GLY A 84 -8.12 7.85 0.60
C GLY A 84 -8.34 6.66 1.53
N PHE A 85 -9.41 6.72 2.31
CA PHE A 85 -9.77 5.67 3.26
C PHE A 85 -11.00 4.94 2.74
N LEU A 86 -10.91 3.62 2.59
CA LEU A 86 -12.09 2.75 2.45
C LEU A 86 -12.78 2.57 3.80
N SER A 87 -12.03 2.74 4.90
CA SER A 87 -12.52 2.83 6.27
C SER A 87 -11.55 3.67 7.08
N SER A 88 -12.04 4.71 7.76
CA SER A 88 -11.29 5.49 8.75
C SER A 88 -11.63 5.12 10.20
N GLU A 89 -12.34 4.00 10.40
CA GLU A 89 -12.70 3.50 11.74
C GLU A 89 -11.43 3.08 12.53
N PRO A 90 -11.24 3.56 13.77
CA PRO A 90 -10.01 3.30 14.54
C PRO A 90 -9.64 1.82 14.71
N ASP A 91 -10.62 0.93 14.67
CA ASP A 91 -10.43 -0.51 14.86
C ASP A 91 -9.96 -1.24 13.60
N ARG A 92 -10.17 -0.62 12.43
CA ARG A 92 -10.00 -1.23 11.11
C ARG A 92 -9.82 -0.15 10.05
N VAL A 93 -8.68 0.52 10.10
CA VAL A 93 -8.36 1.52 9.09
C VAL A 93 -7.93 0.81 7.81
N VAL A 94 -8.55 1.16 6.69
CA VAL A 94 -8.16 0.66 5.36
C VAL A 94 -7.87 1.86 4.48
N ARG A 95 -6.62 2.02 4.08
CA ARG A 95 -6.13 3.14 3.28
C ARG A 95 -5.64 2.66 1.93
N VAL A 96 -6.06 3.34 0.87
CA VAL A 96 -5.51 3.20 -0.48
C VAL A 96 -4.63 4.42 -0.75
N ARG A 97 -3.42 4.20 -1.27
CA ARG A 97 -2.47 5.26 -1.64
C ARG A 97 -1.89 4.97 -3.03
N ILE A 98 -1.83 6.00 -3.86
CA ILE A 98 -1.03 6.07 -5.07
C ILE A 98 0.10 7.06 -4.81
N GLU A 99 1.32 6.67 -5.14
CA GLU A 99 2.52 7.50 -5.11
C GLU A 99 3.23 7.39 -6.46
N GLY A 100 3.12 8.44 -7.28
CA GLY A 100 3.56 8.39 -8.67
C GLY A 100 2.81 7.29 -9.43
N GLU A 101 3.54 6.26 -9.85
CA GLU A 101 3.00 5.11 -10.61
C GLU A 101 2.79 3.86 -9.75
N ALA A 102 3.14 3.89 -8.47
CA ALA A 102 2.97 2.79 -7.54
C ALA A 102 1.72 2.96 -6.68
N ALA A 103 1.06 1.85 -6.33
CA ALA A 103 -0.11 1.89 -5.45
C ALA A 103 -0.01 0.83 -4.34
N THR A 104 -0.44 1.22 -3.14
CA THR A 104 -0.52 0.34 -1.97
C THR A 104 -1.88 0.43 -1.30
N MET A 105 -2.28 -0.70 -0.69
CA MET A 105 -3.38 -0.77 0.25
C MET A 105 -2.82 -1.17 1.61
N THR A 106 -3.14 -0.38 2.63
CA THR A 106 -2.73 -0.63 4.01
C THR A 106 -3.95 -0.91 4.88
N ILE A 107 -3.87 -1.96 5.69
CA ILE A 107 -4.88 -2.31 6.69
C ILE A 107 -4.22 -2.15 8.06
N LYS A 108 -4.83 -1.36 8.96
CA LYS A 108 -4.32 -1.10 10.31
C LYS A 108 -5.37 -1.45 11.35
N GLY A 109 -4.96 -2.17 12.39
CA GLY A 109 -5.77 -2.41 13.57
C GLY A 109 -5.74 -1.23 14.55
N ARG A 110 -6.49 -1.35 15.64
CA ARG A 110 -6.50 -0.37 16.74
C ARG A 110 -5.07 -0.15 17.29
N THR A 111 -4.72 1.11 17.51
CA THR A 111 -3.53 1.48 18.28
C THR A 111 -3.73 1.14 19.76
N VAL A 112 -2.79 0.40 20.34
CA VAL A 112 -2.74 0.09 21.78
C VAL A 112 -1.41 0.62 22.34
N GLY A 113 -1.47 1.71 23.09
CA GLY A 113 -0.26 2.43 23.51
C GLY A 113 0.49 2.99 22.30
N ALA A 114 1.76 2.57 22.12
CA ALA A 114 2.61 2.99 21.00
C ALA A 114 2.66 2.00 19.83
N THR A 115 1.84 0.93 19.85
CA THR A 115 1.88 -0.12 18.83
C THR A 115 0.54 -0.31 18.14
N ARG A 116 0.58 -0.78 16.89
CA ARG A 116 -0.60 -1.20 16.12
C ARG A 116 -0.22 -2.34 15.17
N SER A 117 -1.16 -3.24 14.89
CA SER A 117 -0.97 -4.21 13.80
C SER A 117 -1.19 -3.51 12.46
N GLU A 118 -0.31 -3.77 11.50
CA GLU A 118 -0.33 -3.15 10.19
C GLU A 118 0.06 -4.16 9.11
N TRP A 119 -0.68 -4.16 8.00
CA TRP A 119 -0.40 -4.95 6.81
C TRP A 119 -0.42 -4.03 5.61
N GLU A 120 0.61 -4.11 4.77
CA GLU A 120 0.72 -3.35 3.54
C GLU A 120 0.86 -4.27 2.34
N TYR A 121 0.09 -3.99 1.29
CA TYR A 121 0.07 -4.78 0.06
C TYR A 121 0.21 -3.85 -1.14
N PRO A 122 1.10 -4.15 -2.11
CA PRO A 122 1.03 -3.52 -3.42
C PRO A 122 -0.27 -3.95 -4.11
N ILE A 123 -0.93 -3.01 -4.78
CA ILE A 123 -2.14 -3.26 -5.58
C ILE A 123 -1.99 -2.68 -6.99
N PRO A 124 -2.73 -3.18 -8.00
CA PRO A 124 -2.68 -2.59 -9.33
C PRO A 124 -3.10 -1.12 -9.33
N LEU A 125 -2.37 -0.28 -10.07
CA LEU A 125 -2.63 1.16 -10.14
C LEU A 125 -4.06 1.48 -10.61
N ALA A 126 -4.57 0.75 -11.60
CA ALA A 126 -5.93 0.93 -12.11
C ALA A 126 -7.00 0.64 -11.05
N ASP A 127 -6.79 -0.40 -10.23
CA ASP A 127 -7.69 -0.76 -9.14
C ASP A 127 -7.67 0.31 -8.05
N ALA A 128 -6.47 0.76 -7.66
CA ALA A 128 -6.31 1.85 -6.70
C ALA A 128 -7.02 3.13 -7.16
N GLN A 129 -6.90 3.49 -8.44
CA GLN A 129 -7.54 4.65 -9.02
C GLN A 129 -9.07 4.55 -8.92
N ALA A 130 -9.62 3.39 -9.30
CA ALA A 130 -11.05 3.14 -9.21
C ALA A 130 -11.57 3.15 -7.76
N MET A 131 -10.80 2.62 -6.81
CA MET A 131 -11.15 2.65 -5.38
C MET A 131 -11.16 4.07 -4.83
N LEU A 132 -10.13 4.88 -5.12
CA LEU A 132 -10.03 6.26 -4.67
C LEU A 132 -11.20 7.11 -5.18
N ASP A 133 -11.52 6.99 -6.47
CA ASP A 133 -12.52 7.87 -7.10
C ASP A 133 -13.97 7.46 -6.77
N ARG A 134 -14.22 6.20 -6.38
CA ARG A 134 -15.59 5.66 -6.27
C ARG A 134 -15.98 5.16 -4.88
N LEU A 135 -15.02 4.72 -4.07
CA LEU A 135 -15.30 4.01 -2.82
C LEU A 135 -14.71 4.69 -1.58
N CYS A 136 -13.60 5.41 -1.73
CA CYS A 136 -12.99 6.09 -0.59
C CYS A 136 -13.84 7.25 -0.07
N GLU A 137 -13.77 7.42 1.25
CA GLU A 137 -14.27 8.60 1.97
C GLU A 137 -13.70 9.88 1.34
N GLN A 138 -14.54 10.92 1.26
CA GLN A 138 -14.20 12.21 0.66
C GLN A 138 -14.07 13.31 1.73
N PRO A 139 -13.21 14.32 1.52
CA PRO A 139 -12.31 14.47 0.36
C PRO A 139 -11.10 13.54 0.44
N LEU A 140 -10.50 13.27 -0.72
CA LEU A 140 -9.20 12.61 -0.79
C LEU A 140 -8.08 13.50 -0.22
N ILE A 141 -7.00 12.87 0.22
CA ILE A 141 -5.75 13.57 0.55
C ILE A 141 -4.84 13.52 -0.67
N GLU A 142 -4.59 14.69 -1.25
CA GLU A 142 -3.72 14.87 -2.42
C GLU A 142 -2.60 15.84 -2.05
N LYS A 143 -1.37 15.52 -2.42
CA LYS A 143 -0.19 16.31 -2.07
C LYS A 143 0.99 16.05 -3.00
N TYR A 144 1.85 17.03 -3.17
CA TYR A 144 3.21 16.81 -3.67
C TYR A 144 4.13 16.51 -2.48
N ARG A 145 4.83 15.37 -2.52
CA ARG A 145 5.85 15.01 -1.52
C ARG A 145 7.23 15.27 -2.11
N HIS A 146 7.98 16.15 -1.48
CA HIS A 146 9.37 16.47 -1.80
C HIS A 146 10.27 15.76 -0.80
N ARG A 147 11.22 14.97 -1.31
CA ARG A 147 12.23 14.31 -0.48
C ARG A 147 13.53 15.12 -0.51
N ILE A 148 13.91 15.68 0.63
CA ILE A 148 15.03 16.63 0.74
C ILE A 148 16.05 16.08 1.72
N GLU A 149 17.26 15.82 1.23
CA GLU A 149 18.35 15.37 2.09
C GLU A 149 18.97 16.56 2.80
N HIS A 150 19.09 16.47 4.12
CA HIS A 150 19.73 17.49 4.93
C HIS A 150 20.55 16.85 6.04
N GLN A 151 21.87 17.07 5.99
CA GLN A 151 22.83 16.54 6.97
C GLN A 151 22.67 15.03 7.23
N GLY A 152 22.51 14.24 6.15
CA GLY A 152 22.39 12.79 6.22
C GLY A 152 21.02 12.27 6.67
N MET A 153 20.04 13.15 6.88
CA MET A 153 18.66 12.78 7.18
C MET A 153 17.74 13.10 5.99
N MET A 154 16.79 12.22 5.74
CA MET A 154 15.76 12.42 4.72
C MET A 154 14.56 13.12 5.33
N TRP A 155 14.23 14.29 4.81
CA TRP A 155 13.00 15.00 5.13
C TRP A 155 11.96 14.79 4.04
N GLU A 156 10.71 14.56 4.43
CA GLU A 156 9.57 14.51 3.52
C GLU A 156 8.72 15.76 3.72
N VAL A 157 8.73 16.67 2.74
CA VAL A 157 7.92 17.90 2.75
C VAL A 157 6.69 17.69 1.88
N ASP A 158 5.52 17.81 2.49
CA ASP A 158 4.22 17.64 1.88
C ASP A 158 3.56 18.98 1.63
N GLU A 159 3.37 19.31 0.35
CA GLU A 159 2.52 20.41 -0.09
C GLU A 159 1.14 19.86 -0.45
N PHE A 160 0.16 20.12 0.42
CA PHE A 160 -1.20 19.59 0.25
C PHE A 160 -1.97 20.36 -0.84
N LEU A 161 -2.86 19.63 -1.51
CA LEU A 161 -3.71 20.10 -2.61
C LEU A 161 -5.20 20.03 -2.23
N GLY A 162 -6.06 20.49 -3.14
CA GLY A 162 -7.52 20.39 -3.00
C GLY A 162 -8.07 21.11 -1.76
N GLU A 163 -8.89 20.41 -0.99
CA GLU A 163 -9.50 20.94 0.24
C GLU A 163 -8.48 21.21 1.36
N ASN A 164 -7.26 20.67 1.23
CA ASN A 164 -6.16 20.89 2.15
C ASN A 164 -5.11 21.86 1.59
N ALA A 165 -5.39 22.51 0.46
CA ALA A 165 -4.46 23.46 -0.17
C ALA A 165 -4.06 24.61 0.76
N GLY A 166 -2.77 24.94 0.74
CA GLY A 166 -2.16 25.96 1.60
C GLY A 166 -1.51 25.40 2.86
N LEU A 167 -1.78 24.13 3.20
CA LEU A 167 -1.04 23.42 4.25
C LEU A 167 0.27 22.86 3.69
N VAL A 168 1.38 23.15 4.37
CA VAL A 168 2.68 22.53 4.10
C VAL A 168 3.26 21.99 5.41
N VAL A 169 3.63 20.71 5.39
CA VAL A 169 4.13 19.99 6.56
C VAL A 169 5.41 19.25 6.19
N ALA A 170 6.34 19.16 7.13
CA ALA A 170 7.54 18.35 6.99
C ALA A 170 7.55 17.21 8.02
N GLU A 171 7.85 16.02 7.56
CA GLU A 171 7.99 14.80 8.36
C GLU A 171 9.45 14.31 8.29
N ILE A 172 9.93 13.76 9.39
CA ILE A 172 11.21 13.06 9.48
C ILE A 172 11.03 11.78 10.27
N GLU A 173 11.49 10.66 9.71
CA GLU A 173 11.52 9.36 10.38
C GLU A 173 12.83 9.20 11.16
N LEU A 174 12.73 8.65 12.35
CA LEU A 174 13.83 8.46 13.29
C LEU A 174 13.88 7.00 13.76
N ALA A 175 15.08 6.51 14.04
CA ALA A 175 15.32 5.22 14.65
C ALA A 175 15.00 5.19 16.16
N SER A 176 14.95 6.35 16.81
CA SER A 176 14.61 6.49 18.24
C SER A 176 14.12 7.90 18.56
N GLU A 177 13.34 8.08 19.63
CA GLU A 177 12.81 9.38 20.05
C GLU A 177 13.92 10.40 20.38
N GLY A 178 15.04 9.91 20.91
CA GLY A 178 16.20 10.72 21.27
C GLY A 178 17.22 10.92 20.15
N GLN A 179 16.95 10.44 18.93
CA GLN A 179 17.90 10.60 17.82
C GLN A 179 18.10 12.09 17.50
N PRO A 180 19.34 12.60 17.55
CA PRO A 180 19.62 13.97 17.16
C PRO A 180 19.48 14.12 15.64
N PHE A 181 18.94 15.26 15.20
CA PHE A 181 18.90 15.66 13.80
C PHE A 181 18.98 17.18 13.71
N ALA A 182 19.51 17.68 12.59
CA ALA A 182 19.54 19.11 12.31
C ALA A 182 18.26 19.54 11.59
N LYS A 183 17.74 20.71 11.97
CA LYS A 183 16.58 21.32 11.34
C LYS A 183 17.05 22.27 10.23
N PRO A 184 16.62 22.06 8.97
CA PRO A 184 16.72 23.07 7.93
C PRO A 184 16.05 24.39 8.35
N GLU A 185 16.46 25.52 7.76
CA GLU A 185 15.92 26.85 8.07
C GLU A 185 14.41 26.98 7.80
N TRP A 186 13.88 26.20 6.85
CA TRP A 186 12.47 26.18 6.50
C TRP A 186 11.62 25.33 7.47
N VAL A 187 12.22 24.60 8.41
CA VAL A 187 11.48 23.85 9.44
C VAL A 187 11.03 24.78 10.56
N GLY A 188 9.72 24.84 10.79
CA GLY A 188 9.06 25.64 11.80
C GLY A 188 8.69 24.86 13.06
N ASP A 189 7.51 25.17 13.59
CA ASP A 189 7.02 24.63 14.86
C ASP A 189 6.68 23.15 14.74
N GLU A 190 6.95 22.41 15.81
CA GLU A 190 6.61 20.99 15.87
C GLU A 190 5.13 20.80 16.18
N VAL A 191 4.49 19.94 15.39
CA VAL A 191 3.07 19.60 15.48
C VAL A 191 2.86 18.07 15.59
N THR A 192 3.90 17.32 15.96
CA THR A 192 3.86 15.85 16.13
C THR A 192 2.69 15.36 16.98
N GLN A 193 2.37 16.07 18.06
CA GLN A 193 1.29 15.71 19.00
C GLN A 193 -0.06 16.37 18.68
N ASP A 194 -0.12 17.21 17.64
CA ASP A 194 -1.35 17.87 17.24
C ASP A 194 -2.11 17.00 16.24
N GLY A 195 -3.08 16.25 16.76
CA GLY A 195 -3.89 15.33 15.98
C GLY A 195 -4.68 15.96 14.83
N ARG A 196 -4.79 17.31 14.76
CA ARG A 196 -5.39 17.99 13.61
C ARG A 196 -4.61 17.74 12.32
N TYR A 197 -3.28 17.60 12.41
CA TYR A 197 -2.39 17.39 11.26
C TYR A 197 -2.27 15.92 10.83
N ALA A 198 -3.03 15.00 11.44
CA ALA A 198 -3.12 13.62 10.97
C ALA A 198 -3.97 13.52 9.70
N ASN A 199 -3.59 12.65 8.75
CA ASN A 199 -4.31 12.51 7.47
C ASN A 199 -5.80 12.18 7.66
N ALA A 200 -6.15 11.31 8.62
CA ALA A 200 -7.56 11.00 8.91
C ALA A 200 -8.33 12.23 9.42
N SER A 201 -7.68 13.09 10.20
CA SER A 201 -8.27 14.36 10.65
C SER A 201 -8.44 15.35 9.51
N LEU A 202 -7.48 15.43 8.59
CA LEU A 202 -7.55 16.27 7.39
C LEU A 202 -8.64 15.83 6.40
N VAL A 203 -9.05 14.55 6.42
CA VAL A 203 -10.25 14.10 5.70
C VAL A 203 -11.51 14.58 6.42
N ARG A 204 -11.59 14.38 7.75
CA ARG A 204 -12.79 14.73 8.54
C ARG A 204 -13.05 16.24 8.62
N ARG A 205 -11.99 17.03 8.75
CA ARG A 205 -12.03 18.49 8.78
C ARG A 205 -10.84 19.05 7.99
N PRO A 206 -11.00 19.25 6.68
CA PRO A 206 -9.95 19.78 5.82
C PRO A 206 -9.41 21.13 6.28
N PHE A 207 -8.15 21.39 5.95
CA PHE A 207 -7.42 22.58 6.37
C PHE A 207 -8.14 23.89 6.05
N ARG A 208 -8.81 23.98 4.90
CA ARG A 208 -9.62 25.16 4.52
C ARG A 208 -10.76 25.49 5.49
N GLN A 209 -11.17 24.53 6.31
CA GLN A 209 -12.22 24.71 7.32
C GLN A 209 -11.66 25.03 8.72
N TRP A 210 -10.34 25.15 8.84
CA TRP A 210 -9.70 25.55 10.09
C TRP A 210 -9.91 27.05 10.27
N LYS A 211 -10.16 27.45 11.52
CA LYS A 211 -10.40 28.85 11.92
C LYS A 211 -9.19 29.33 12.68
#